data_AF-A0A4C7AT42-F1
#
_entry.id   AF-A0A4C7AT42-F1
#
_cell.length_a   1.000
_cell.length_b   1.000
_cell.length_c   1.000
_cell.angle_alpha   90.00
_cell.angle_beta   90.00
_cell.angle_gamma   90.00
#
_symmetry.space_group_name_H-M   'P 1'
#
loop_
_entity.id
_entity.type
_entity.pdbx_description
1 polymer ?
#
loop_
_entity_poly.entity_id
_entity_poly.type
_entity_poly.pdbx_seq_one_letter_code
_entity_poly.pdbx_strand_id
1 'polypeptide(L)'
;MSVSRRVIHHGLYFAILGPLIGVLFLVLYIFFAKEPLILLVIIQVLPLFLLMSITTGAIPAMLTGVMVACLPEKIGSQKRYRCLVGGIGGVVITEIYCAVIVHIKDMTSSALFENILSGENLVVRIIPALLAGVVMSRIITHLPGLDISCPETDSLS
;
A
#
# COMPACT_ATOMS: atom_id res chain seq x y z
N MET A 1 -23.63 -2.86 4.19
CA MET A 1 -22.42 -3.42 4.84
C MET A 1 -22.05 -2.58 6.05
N SER A 2 -21.72 -3.18 7.21
CA SER A 2 -21.28 -2.41 8.39
C SER A 2 -19.90 -1.79 8.15
N VAL A 3 -19.64 -0.63 8.77
CA VAL A 3 -18.36 0.09 8.67
C VAL A 3 -17.19 -0.83 9.07
N SER A 4 -17.35 -1.61 10.15
CA SER A 4 -16.34 -2.54 10.63
C SER A 4 -15.95 -3.61 9.59
N ARG A 5 -16.93 -4.18 8.87
CA ARG A 5 -16.65 -5.15 7.81
C ARG A 5 -15.93 -4.50 6.62
N ARG A 6 -16.29 -3.26 6.26
CA ARG A 6 -15.61 -2.47 5.22
C ARG A 6 -14.14 -2.22 5.56
N VAL A 7 -13.90 -1.82 6.81
CA VAL A 7 -12.56 -1.54 7.35
C VAL A 7 -11.69 -2.79 7.35
N ILE A 8 -12.21 -3.93 7.82
CA ILE A 8 -11.46 -5.20 7.83
C ILE A 8 -11.15 -5.64 6.40
N HIS A 9 -12.12 -5.58 5.49
CA HIS A 9 -11.94 -5.96 4.09
C HIS A 9 -10.85 -5.11 3.41
N HIS A 10 -10.97 -3.79 3.47
CA HIS A 10 -9.98 -2.91 2.84
C HIS A 10 -8.62 -2.99 3.52
N GLY A 11 -8.59 -2.99 4.86
CA GLY A 11 -7.37 -3.09 5.63
C GLY A 11 -6.57 -4.36 5.29
N LEU A 12 -7.23 -5.52 5.28
CA LEU A 12 -6.59 -6.80 5.02
C LEU A 12 -6.04 -6.88 3.58
N TYR A 13 -6.85 -6.50 2.59
CA TYR A 13 -6.39 -6.54 1.19
C TYR A 13 -5.26 -5.56 0.92
N PHE A 14 -5.30 -4.36 1.49
CA PHE A 14 -4.20 -3.42 1.37
C PHE A 14 -2.93 -3.92 2.09
N ALA A 15 -3.05 -4.51 3.28
CA ALA A 15 -1.91 -5.03 4.03
C ALA A 15 -1.15 -6.12 3.26
N ILE A 16 -1.87 -6.97 2.52
CA ILE A 16 -1.27 -8.09 1.78
C ILE A 16 -0.81 -7.62 0.39
N LEU A 17 -1.67 -6.99 -0.39
CA LEU A 17 -1.40 -6.69 -1.80
C LEU A 17 -0.64 -5.37 -2.00
N GLY A 18 -0.80 -4.40 -1.09
CA GLY A 18 -0.12 -3.10 -1.17
C GLY A 18 1.41 -3.22 -1.23
N PRO A 19 2.05 -3.94 -0.28
CA PRO A 19 3.50 -4.19 -0.32
C PRO A 19 3.95 -4.90 -1.59
N LEU A 20 3.18 -5.88 -2.08
CA LEU A 20 3.51 -6.63 -3.29
C LEU A 20 3.53 -5.75 -4.54
N ILE A 21 2.61 -4.80 -4.65
CA ILE A 21 2.61 -3.80 -5.75
C ILE A 21 3.87 -2.94 -5.67
N GLY A 22 4.31 -2.56 -4.47
CA GLY A 22 5.54 -1.81 -4.28
C GLY A 22 6.79 -2.59 -4.68
N VAL A 23 6.87 -3.87 -4.31
CA VAL A 23 7.97 -4.75 -4.72
C VAL A 23 7.98 -4.95 -6.23
N LEU A 24 6.83 -5.14 -6.86
CA LEU A 24 6.73 -5.26 -8.32
C LEU A 24 7.31 -4.02 -9.02
N PHE A 25 6.94 -2.82 -8.55
CA PHE A 25 7.52 -1.58 -9.07
C PHE A 25 9.03 -1.54 -8.88
N LEU A 26 9.54 -1.91 -7.70
CA LEU A 26 10.96 -1.90 -7.41
C LEU A 26 11.75 -2.84 -8.33
N VAL A 27 11.24 -4.05 -8.57
CA VAL A 27 11.83 -5.02 -9.49
C VAL A 27 11.89 -4.46 -10.90
N LEU A 28 10.79 -3.88 -11.39
CA LEU A 28 10.73 -3.26 -12.72
C LEU A 28 11.70 -2.06 -12.81
N TYR A 29 11.74 -1.21 -11.78
CA TYR A 29 12.65 -0.08 -11.72
C TYR A 29 14.11 -0.52 -11.83
N ILE A 30 14.52 -1.53 -11.05
CA ILE A 30 15.89 -2.07 -11.10
C ILE A 30 16.18 -2.69 -12.48
N PHE A 31 15.24 -3.46 -13.04
CA PHE A 31 15.39 -4.12 -14.33
C PHE A 31 15.59 -3.13 -15.50
N PHE A 32 14.87 -2.00 -15.48
CA PHE A 32 15.00 -0.97 -16.52
C PHE A 32 16.15 0.01 -16.27
N ALA A 33 16.49 0.29 -15.00
CA ALA A 33 17.49 1.29 -14.65
C ALA A 33 18.93 0.75 -14.57
N LYS A 34 19.11 -0.57 -14.39
CA LYS A 34 20.41 -1.21 -14.23
C LYS A 34 20.50 -2.39 -15.21
N GLU A 35 21.63 -2.53 -15.89
CA GLU A 35 21.86 -3.48 -16.99
C GLU A 35 21.38 -4.93 -16.72
N PRO A 36 20.98 -5.69 -17.77
CA PRO A 36 20.32 -7.00 -17.64
C PRO A 36 21.18 -8.13 -17.04
N LEU A 37 22.48 -7.93 -16.83
CA LEU A 37 23.36 -8.92 -16.14
C LEU A 37 23.01 -9.13 -14.65
N ILE A 38 22.05 -8.38 -14.12
CA ILE A 38 21.65 -8.37 -12.70
C ILE A 38 20.44 -9.29 -12.45
N LEU A 39 19.86 -9.97 -13.45
CA LEU A 39 18.66 -10.82 -13.25
C LEU A 39 18.86 -11.91 -12.19
N LEU A 40 20.02 -12.59 -12.20
CA LEU A 40 20.37 -13.59 -11.19
C LEU A 40 20.46 -12.96 -9.79
N VAL A 41 21.06 -11.78 -9.70
CA VAL A 41 21.18 -11.01 -8.46
C VAL A 41 19.80 -10.58 -7.97
N ILE A 42 18.91 -10.10 -8.86
CA ILE A 42 17.52 -9.74 -8.57
C ILE A 42 16.78 -10.94 -7.97
N ILE A 43 16.88 -12.11 -8.58
CA ILE A 43 16.24 -13.33 -8.06
C ILE A 43 16.75 -13.67 -6.65
N GLN A 44 18.05 -13.48 -6.40
CA GLN A 44 18.67 -13.76 -5.12
C GLN A 44 18.28 -12.75 -4.03
N VAL A 45 18.08 -11.47 -4.36
CA VAL A 45 17.69 -10.41 -3.40
C VAL A 45 16.18 -10.21 -3.29
N LEU A 46 15.38 -10.73 -4.23
CA LEU A 46 13.92 -10.62 -4.24
C LEU A 46 13.26 -11.12 -2.95
N PRO A 47 13.65 -12.28 -2.36
CA PRO A 47 13.09 -12.73 -1.09
C PRO A 47 13.34 -11.75 0.05
N LEU A 48 14.51 -11.11 0.06
CA LEU A 48 14.87 -10.10 1.04
C LEU A 48 14.00 -8.85 0.87
N PHE A 49 13.80 -8.38 -0.37
CA PHE A 49 12.92 -7.24 -0.65
C PHE A 49 11.46 -7.52 -0.32
N LEU A 50 10.96 -8.73 -0.60
CA LEU A 50 9.63 -9.16 -0.20
C LEU A 50 9.48 -9.15 1.33
N LEU A 51 10.44 -9.72 2.06
CA LEU A 51 10.41 -9.76 3.52
C LEU A 51 10.43 -8.35 4.12
N MET A 52 11.33 -7.50 3.64
CA MET A 52 11.42 -6.11 4.08
C MET A 52 10.13 -5.33 3.75
N SER A 53 9.58 -5.50 2.55
CA SER A 53 8.36 -4.80 2.13
C SER A 53 7.13 -5.26 2.93
N ILE A 54 7.00 -6.55 3.23
CA ILE A 54 5.89 -7.05 4.06
C ILE A 54 6.06 -6.54 5.50
N THR A 55 7.25 -6.68 6.09
CA THR A 55 7.47 -6.31 7.50
C THR A 55 7.35 -4.81 7.77
N THR A 56 7.72 -3.96 6.81
CA THR A 56 7.69 -2.49 6.97
C THR A 56 6.51 -1.82 6.26
N GLY A 57 6.04 -2.38 5.15
CA GLY A 57 5.03 -1.77 4.29
C GLY A 57 3.60 -2.22 4.58
N ALA A 58 3.39 -3.37 5.23
CA ALA A 58 2.05 -3.88 5.48
C ALA A 58 1.23 -2.96 6.41
N ILE A 59 1.86 -2.41 7.45
CA ILE A 59 1.20 -1.50 8.41
C ILE A 59 0.73 -0.20 7.74
N PRO A 60 1.59 0.59 7.05
CA PRO A 60 1.13 1.81 6.39
C PRO A 60 0.14 1.51 5.25
N ALA A 61 0.29 0.39 4.53
CA ALA A 61 -0.70 -0.02 3.52
C ALA A 61 -2.06 -0.32 4.16
N MET A 62 -2.09 -1.08 5.27
CA MET A 62 -3.31 -1.37 6.02
C MET A 62 -4.01 -0.08 6.46
N LEU A 63 -3.28 0.86 7.07
CA LEU A 63 -3.81 2.15 7.50
C LEU A 63 -4.39 2.96 6.33
N THR A 64 -3.76 2.89 5.16
CA THR A 64 -4.29 3.49 3.93
C THR A 64 -5.60 2.82 3.51
N GLY A 65 -5.69 1.49 3.57
CA GLY A 65 -6.92 0.75 3.32
C GLY A 65 -8.05 1.12 4.27
N VAL A 66 -7.75 1.26 5.57
CA VAL A 66 -8.71 1.72 6.59
C VAL A 66 -9.20 3.13 6.27
N MET A 67 -8.29 4.05 5.96
CA MET A 67 -8.66 5.41 5.56
C MET A 67 -9.58 5.40 4.33
N VAL A 68 -9.26 4.59 3.30
CA VAL A 68 -10.10 4.44 2.09
C VAL A 68 -11.47 3.84 2.43
N ALA A 69 -11.56 2.91 3.38
CA ALA A 69 -12.83 2.35 3.84
C ALA A 69 -13.71 3.36 4.59
N CYS A 70 -13.10 4.33 5.28
CA CYS A 70 -13.80 5.37 6.03
C CYS A 70 -14.34 6.52 5.17
N LEU A 71 -14.14 6.49 3.84
CA LEU A 71 -14.72 7.52 2.96
C LEU A 71 -16.26 7.45 2.97
N PRO A 72 -16.96 8.60 2.97
CA PRO A 72 -18.40 8.64 2.79
C PRO A 72 -18.82 7.95 1.50
N GLU A 73 -19.89 7.16 1.52
CA GLU A 73 -20.28 6.31 0.37
C GLU A 73 -20.50 7.11 -0.93
N LYS A 74 -21.07 8.31 -0.83
CA LYS A 74 -21.28 9.22 -1.97
C LYS A 74 -19.96 9.63 -2.65
N ILE A 75 -18.90 9.76 -1.87
CA ILE A 75 -17.59 10.22 -2.31
C ILE A 75 -16.69 9.02 -2.68
N GLY A 76 -16.71 7.97 -1.88
CA GLY A 76 -15.97 6.71 -2.10
C GLY A 76 -16.52 5.86 -3.25
N SER A 77 -17.75 6.09 -3.70
CA SER A 77 -18.32 5.47 -4.90
C SER A 77 -17.66 5.99 -6.19
N GLN A 78 -17.20 7.25 -6.19
CA GLN A 78 -16.51 7.81 -7.34
C GLN A 78 -15.10 7.23 -7.45
N LYS A 79 -14.90 6.38 -8.47
CA LYS A 79 -13.64 5.67 -8.73
C LYS A 79 -12.43 6.60 -8.71
N ARG A 80 -12.53 7.78 -9.35
CA ARG A 80 -11.44 8.77 -9.42
C ARG A 80 -11.07 9.33 -8.06
N TYR A 81 -12.06 9.69 -7.25
CA TYR A 81 -11.82 10.28 -5.93
C TYR A 81 -11.23 9.25 -4.96
N ARG A 82 -11.75 8.03 -4.98
CA ARG A 82 -11.21 6.94 -4.15
C ARG A 82 -9.75 6.64 -4.48
N CYS A 83 -9.39 6.62 -5.77
CA CYS A 83 -7.99 6.48 -6.19
C CYS A 83 -7.12 7.66 -5.73
N LEU A 84 -7.64 8.88 -5.80
CA LEU A 84 -6.91 10.08 -5.38
C LEU A 84 -6.65 10.06 -3.86
N VAL A 85 -7.66 9.74 -3.05
CA VAL A 85 -7.50 9.61 -1.60
C VAL A 85 -6.57 8.45 -1.25
N GLY A 86 -6.74 7.28 -1.88
CA GLY A 86 -5.84 6.15 -1.63
C GLY A 86 -4.40 6.43 -2.03
N GLY A 87 -4.17 7.10 -3.15
CA GLY A 87 -2.83 7.51 -3.59
C GLY A 87 -2.17 8.51 -2.64
N ILE A 88 -2.86 9.62 -2.34
CA ILE A 88 -2.34 10.67 -1.46
C ILE A 88 -2.15 10.13 -0.04
N GLY A 89 -3.16 9.45 0.50
CA GLY A 89 -3.07 8.87 1.84
C GLY A 89 -2.02 7.77 1.92
N GLY A 90 -1.83 6.97 0.86
CA GLY A 90 -0.73 6.01 0.77
C GLY A 90 0.62 6.68 0.95
N VAL A 91 0.89 7.75 0.20
CA VAL A 91 2.15 8.51 0.33
C VAL A 91 2.29 9.13 1.73
N VAL A 92 1.26 9.84 2.21
CA VAL A 92 1.33 10.55 3.50
C VAL A 92 1.51 9.58 4.66
N ILE A 93 0.75 8.50 4.71
CA ILE A 93 0.81 7.51 5.79
C ILE A 93 2.15 6.77 5.77
N THR A 94 2.63 6.38 4.59
CA THR A 94 3.95 5.74 4.45
C THR A 94 5.07 6.67 4.89
N GLU A 95 5.05 7.94 4.50
CA GLU A 95 6.08 8.91 4.89
C GLU A 95 6.08 9.17 6.41
N ILE A 96 4.91 9.35 7.02
CA ILE A 96 4.80 9.49 8.48
C ILE A 96 5.32 8.24 9.18
N TYR A 97 4.94 7.04 8.71
CA TYR A 97 5.36 5.78 9.31
C TYR A 97 6.88 5.58 9.21
N CYS A 98 7.47 5.87 8.04
CA CYS A 98 8.91 5.81 7.84
C CYS A 98 9.64 6.83 8.74
N ALA A 99 9.15 8.06 8.86
CA ALA A 99 9.74 9.07 9.76
C ALA A 99 9.72 8.59 11.23
N VAL A 100 8.62 7.99 11.68
CA VAL A 100 8.51 7.41 13.03
C VAL A 100 9.51 6.27 13.24
N ILE A 101 9.66 5.36 12.27
CA ILE A 101 10.64 4.28 12.38
C ILE A 101 12.06 4.82 12.45
N VAL A 102 12.42 5.80 11.61
CA VAL A 102 13.76 6.43 11.65
C VAL A 102 14.00 7.05 13.02
N HIS A 103 13.05 7.82 13.55
CA HIS A 103 13.19 8.43 14.87
C HIS A 103 13.35 7.40 16.00
N ILE A 104 12.67 6.25 15.93
CA ILE A 104 12.82 5.18 16.93
C ILE A 104 14.17 4.46 16.76
N LYS A 105 14.64 4.27 15.51
CA LYS A 105 15.88 3.56 15.19
C LYS A 105 17.15 4.40 15.24
N ASP A 106 17.06 5.73 15.20
CA ASP A 106 18.20 6.62 15.46
C ASP A 106 18.75 6.43 16.90
N MET A 107 17.93 5.81 17.77
CA MET A 107 18.33 5.31 19.08
C MET A 107 19.08 3.95 19.04
N THR A 108 19.19 3.28 17.88
CA THR A 108 19.77 1.93 17.70
C THR A 108 20.46 1.79 16.33
N SER A 109 21.70 2.28 16.29
CA SER A 109 22.70 2.23 15.20
C SER A 109 22.50 1.17 14.10
N SER A 110 21.86 1.52 12.99
CA SER A 110 21.90 0.68 11.78
C SER A 110 21.95 1.50 10.49
N ALA A 111 23.18 1.72 10.00
CA ALA A 111 23.52 2.46 8.76
C ALA A 111 22.85 1.93 7.48
N LEU A 112 22.37 0.69 7.48
CA LEU A 112 21.66 0.07 6.35
C LEU A 112 20.24 0.63 6.19
N PHE A 113 19.62 1.09 7.28
CA PHE A 113 18.30 1.73 7.26
C PHE A 113 18.38 3.19 6.82
N GLU A 114 19.46 3.90 7.19
CA GLU A 114 19.69 5.27 6.75
C GLU A 114 19.80 5.38 5.23
N ASN A 115 20.51 4.50 4.52
CA ASN A 115 20.61 4.62 3.05
C ASN A 115 19.31 4.37 2.29
N ILE A 116 18.36 3.60 2.86
CA ILE A 116 17.06 3.31 2.23
C ILE A 116 16.02 4.37 2.62
N LEU A 117 16.13 4.98 3.81
CA LEU A 117 15.18 5.98 4.31
C LEU A 117 15.68 7.44 4.28
N SER A 118 16.99 7.71 4.09
CA SER A 118 17.50 9.07 3.91
C SER A 118 17.06 9.61 2.54
N GLY A 119 16.93 10.93 2.48
CA GLY A 119 16.16 11.66 1.47
C GLY A 119 16.55 11.46 0.00
N GLU A 120 17.62 10.72 -0.31
CA GLU A 120 18.08 10.49 -1.69
C GLU A 120 17.25 9.43 -2.45
N ASN A 121 16.50 8.56 -1.74
CA ASN A 121 15.65 7.51 -2.34
C ASN A 121 14.14 7.80 -2.23
N LEU A 122 13.76 9.08 -2.14
CA LEU A 122 12.36 9.53 -2.04
C LEU A 122 11.46 8.94 -3.15
N VAL A 123 12.01 8.83 -4.36
CA VAL A 123 11.34 8.28 -5.55
C VAL A 123 10.94 6.82 -5.33
N VAL A 124 11.81 6.04 -4.69
CA VAL A 124 11.61 4.61 -4.42
C VAL A 124 10.62 4.38 -3.28
N ARG A 125 10.27 5.41 -2.51
CA ARG A 125 9.26 5.36 -1.46
C ARG A 125 7.92 5.91 -1.93
N ILE A 126 7.92 7.11 -2.50
CA ILE A 126 6.71 7.81 -2.93
C ILE A 126 6.04 7.09 -4.09
N ILE A 127 6.78 6.67 -5.13
CA ILE A 127 6.16 6.06 -6.31
C ILE A 127 5.49 4.72 -5.99
N PRO A 128 6.14 3.79 -5.27
CA PRO A 128 5.48 2.58 -4.79
C PRO A 128 4.25 2.84 -3.92
N ALA A 129 4.33 3.77 -2.97
CA ALA A 129 3.21 4.10 -2.08
C ALA A 129 2.03 4.69 -2.86
N LEU A 130 2.30 5.61 -3.80
CA LEU A 130 1.31 6.20 -4.68
C LEU A 130 0.65 5.15 -5.57
N LEU A 131 1.46 4.32 -6.23
CA LEU A 131 0.98 3.25 -7.12
C LEU A 131 0.16 2.22 -6.37
N ALA A 132 0.66 1.74 -5.22
CA ALA A 132 -0.07 0.82 -4.37
C ALA A 132 -1.41 1.42 -3.94
N GLY A 133 -1.42 2.68 -3.46
CA GLY A 133 -2.63 3.39 -3.05
C GLY A 133 -3.67 3.54 -4.18
N VAL A 134 -3.23 3.95 -5.37
CA VAL A 134 -4.09 4.14 -6.55
C VAL A 134 -4.62 2.81 -7.07
N VAL A 135 -3.75 1.82 -7.27
CA VAL A 135 -4.11 0.51 -7.84
C VAL A 135 -5.03 -0.22 -6.88
N MET A 136 -4.67 -0.30 -5.58
CA MET A 136 -5.49 -0.96 -4.57
C MET A 136 -6.87 -0.32 -4.46
N SER A 137 -6.95 1.02 -4.43
CA SER A 137 -8.23 1.74 -4.38
C SER A 137 -9.11 1.49 -5.60
N ARG A 138 -8.53 1.16 -6.74
CA ARG A 138 -9.28 0.81 -7.95
C ARG A 138 -9.81 -0.62 -7.88
N ILE A 139 -8.98 -1.57 -7.48
CA ILE A 139 -9.32 -3.00 -7.53
C ILE A 139 -10.13 -3.47 -6.33
N ILE A 140 -10.03 -2.80 -5.17
CA ILE A 140 -10.66 -3.23 -3.90
C ILE A 140 -12.17 -3.46 -4.02
N THR A 141 -12.87 -2.73 -4.89
CA THR A 141 -14.32 -2.92 -5.10
C THR A 141 -14.69 -4.13 -5.94
N HIS A 142 -13.71 -4.79 -6.57
CA HIS A 142 -13.90 -5.99 -7.36
C HIS A 142 -13.36 -7.24 -6.65
N LEU A 143 -12.74 -7.08 -5.47
CA LEU A 143 -12.18 -8.19 -4.71
C LEU A 143 -13.26 -8.93 -3.92
N PRO A 144 -13.17 -10.27 -3.83
CA PRO A 144 -14.17 -11.08 -3.16
C PRO A 144 -14.27 -10.77 -1.67
N GLY A 145 -15.43 -11.02 -1.07
CA GLY A 145 -15.73 -10.67 0.32
C GLY A 145 -16.28 -9.25 0.52
N LEU A 146 -16.41 -8.47 -0.56
CA LEU A 146 -17.26 -7.28 -0.59
C LEU A 146 -18.69 -7.74 -0.91
N ASP A 147 -19.35 -8.39 0.04
CA ASP A 147 -20.75 -8.81 -0.15
C ASP A 147 -21.61 -7.56 -0.37
N ILE A 148 -21.99 -7.32 -1.63
CA ILE A 148 -23.15 -6.51 -1.99
C ILE A 148 -24.37 -7.42 -1.77
N SER A 149 -24.59 -7.87 -0.54
CA SER A 149 -25.94 -8.20 -0.13
C SER A 149 -26.64 -6.87 0.13
N CYS A 150 -27.20 -6.33 -0.96
CA CYS A 150 -28.34 -5.44 -0.86
C CYS A 150 -29.38 -6.20 0.00
N PRO A 151 -29.93 -5.62 1.07
CA PRO A 151 -31.20 -6.15 1.53
C PRO A 151 -32.15 -5.95 0.35
N GLU A 152 -32.79 -7.05 -0.10
CA GLU A 152 -33.99 -6.97 -0.91
C GLU A 152 -34.89 -5.91 -0.27
N THR A 153 -35.14 -4.85 -1.02
CA THR A 153 -36.29 -4.00 -0.79
C THR A 153 -37.54 -4.82 -1.12
N ASP A 154 -37.92 -5.70 -0.20
CA ASP A 154 -39.23 -6.32 -0.08
C ASP A 154 -39.63 -6.08 1.38
N SER A 155 -40.61 -5.27 1.76
CA SER A 155 -41.87 -4.99 1.10
C SER A 155 -42.49 -3.74 1.76
N LEU A 156 -43.01 -2.85 0.93
CA LEU A 156 -44.18 -2.05 1.29
C LEU A 156 -45.35 -3.03 1.48
N SER A 157 -45.83 -3.17 2.72
CA SER A 157 -47.23 -3.46 3.04
C SER A 157 -47.50 -3.10 4.49
#